data_AF-A0A356NDW7-F1
#
_entry.id   AF-A0A356NDW7-F1
#
_cell.length_a   1.000
_cell.length_b   1.000
_cell.length_c   1.000
_cell.angle_alpha   90.00
_cell.angle_beta   90.00
_cell.angle_gamma   90.00
#
_symmetry.space_group_name_H-M   'P 1'
#
loop_
_entity.id
_entity.type
_entity.pdbx_description
1 polymer ?
#
loop_
_entity_poly.entity_id
_entity_poly.type
_entity_poly.pdbx_seq_one_letter_code
_entity_poly.pdbx_strand_id
1 'polypeptide(L)'
;CMDYGYTIVPSQTDKDDQGRLLDDPFDPRCTEWLVEIPTAVSWANLPGADQVDLSRFSATAQFDFYMQVQQFYVGHNTSATIELREEEIRPLAQVIHQTIHGDGGYISAALLARFDANATFPRLPFEPISKEVYDQLHAAVLTRRREEDFFAALQRHDHGLQTEAGPMACDSDKCLMPEKPS
;
A
#
# COMPACT_ATOMS: atom_id res chain seq x y z
N CYS A 1 9.60 12.24 12.73
CA CYS A 1 8.21 12.30 12.22
C CYS A 1 7.36 13.39 12.89
N MET A 2 7.23 13.42 14.23
CA MET A 2 6.44 14.46 14.92
C MET A 2 6.96 15.88 14.68
N ASP A 3 8.28 16.09 14.68
CA ASP A 3 8.88 17.41 14.42
C ASP A 3 8.53 17.97 13.03
N TYR A 4 8.24 17.10 12.07
CA TYR A 4 7.78 17.49 10.74
C TYR A 4 6.27 17.80 10.68
N GLY A 5 5.54 17.47 11.75
CA GLY A 5 4.10 17.71 11.91
C GLY A 5 3.19 16.52 11.64
N TYR A 6 3.74 15.34 11.31
CA TYR A 6 2.94 14.13 11.08
C TYR A 6 2.27 13.62 12.35
N THR A 7 1.07 13.06 12.18
CA THR A 7 0.32 12.42 13.26
C THR A 7 0.93 11.06 13.57
N ILE A 8 0.93 10.69 14.84
CA ILE A 8 1.32 9.36 15.30
C ILE A 8 0.15 8.76 16.08
N VAL A 9 -0.16 7.49 15.80
CA VAL A 9 -1.21 6.72 16.48
C VAL A 9 -0.65 5.35 16.88
N PRO A 10 -1.22 4.68 17.90
CA PRO A 10 -0.83 3.31 18.25
C PRO A 10 -1.05 2.30 17.11
N SER A 11 -0.48 1.11 17.23
CA SER A 11 -0.71 0.03 16.24
C SER A 11 -2.12 -0.54 16.30
N GLN A 12 -2.53 -1.26 15.24
CA GLN A 12 -3.81 -1.98 15.19
C GLN A 12 -3.89 -3.14 16.20
N THR A 13 -2.75 -3.58 16.72
CA THR A 13 -2.63 -4.62 17.77
C THR A 13 -2.72 -4.04 19.18
N ASP A 14 -2.45 -2.74 19.35
CA ASP A 14 -2.44 -2.07 20.64
C ASP A 14 -3.88 -1.81 21.10
N LYS A 15 -4.34 -2.59 22.08
CA LYS A 15 -5.72 -2.57 22.59
C LYS A 15 -5.77 -2.48 24.11
N ASP A 16 -6.85 -1.91 24.62
CA ASP A 16 -7.18 -1.93 26.05
C ASP A 16 -7.70 -3.30 26.49
N ASP A 17 -7.94 -3.46 27.79
CA ASP A 17 -8.43 -4.71 28.40
C ASP A 17 -9.83 -5.11 27.90
N GLN A 18 -10.54 -4.22 27.20
CA GLN A 18 -11.84 -4.47 26.57
C GLN A 18 -11.73 -4.74 25.06
N GLY A 19 -10.51 -4.78 24.50
CA GLY A 19 -10.26 -5.02 23.09
C GLY A 19 -10.47 -3.79 22.18
N ARG A 20 -10.60 -2.58 22.75
CA ARG A 20 -10.70 -1.33 21.99
C ARG A 20 -9.31 -0.82 21.65
N LEU A 21 -9.15 -0.18 20.50
CA LEU A 21 -7.86 0.40 20.10
C LEU A 21 -7.42 1.47 21.10
N LEU A 22 -6.12 1.50 21.41
CA LEU A 22 -5.53 2.62 22.12
C LEU A 22 -5.52 3.86 21.23
N ASP A 23 -5.77 5.03 21.80
CA ASP A 23 -5.76 6.32 21.09
C ASP A 23 -4.54 7.19 21.44
N ASP A 24 -3.85 6.87 22.53
CA ASP A 24 -2.65 7.58 22.97
C ASP A 24 -1.38 6.81 22.57
N PRO A 25 -0.56 7.32 21.63
CA PRO A 25 0.72 6.70 21.28
C PRO A 25 1.71 6.63 22.46
N PHE A 26 1.52 7.43 23.50
CA PHE A 26 2.39 7.40 24.69
C PHE A 26 1.85 6.51 25.82
N ASP A 27 0.75 5.78 25.58
CA ASP A 27 0.26 4.78 26.53
C ASP A 27 1.35 3.70 26.74
N PRO A 28 1.65 3.29 27.99
CA PRO A 28 2.69 2.29 28.25
C PRO A 28 2.40 0.90 27.64
N ARG A 29 1.17 0.65 27.20
CA ARG A 29 0.77 -0.56 26.46
C ARG A 29 0.98 -0.45 24.96
N CYS A 30 1.28 0.74 24.44
CA CYS A 30 1.57 0.94 23.03
C CYS A 30 2.92 0.31 22.70
N THR A 31 2.91 -0.63 21.77
CA THR A 31 4.11 -1.38 21.36
C THR A 31 4.72 -0.84 20.08
N GLU A 32 3.92 -0.16 19.26
CA GLU A 32 4.33 0.33 17.95
C GLU A 32 3.58 1.63 17.59
N TRP A 33 4.29 2.50 16.88
CA TRP A 33 3.77 3.77 16.38
C TRP A 33 3.54 3.72 14.89
N LEU A 34 2.31 3.99 14.47
CA LEU A 34 1.95 4.24 13.08
C LEU A 34 2.03 5.73 12.80
N VAL A 35 2.68 6.10 11.70
CA VAL A 35 2.81 7.48 11.26
C VAL A 35 1.85 7.72 10.10
N GLU A 36 0.91 8.64 10.28
CA GLU A 36 -0.06 8.98 9.24
C GLU A 36 0.48 10.13 8.37
N ILE A 37 0.56 9.88 7.06
CA ILE A 37 1.14 10.79 6.07
C ILE A 37 0.09 11.13 5.01
N PRO A 38 -0.55 12.31 5.09
CA PRO A 38 -1.47 12.76 4.05
C PRO A 38 -0.73 12.90 2.73
N THR A 39 -1.13 12.12 1.73
CA THR A 39 -0.44 12.01 0.45
C THR A 39 -1.39 12.31 -0.69
N ALA A 40 -0.94 13.14 -1.63
CA ALA A 40 -1.63 13.39 -2.89
C ALA A 40 -0.74 13.00 -4.07
N VAL A 41 -1.34 12.36 -5.08
CA VAL A 41 -0.66 11.96 -6.30
C VAL A 41 -0.88 13.02 -7.38
N SER A 42 0.18 13.38 -8.11
CA SER A 42 0.14 14.47 -9.08
C SER A 42 -0.85 14.22 -10.24
N TRP A 43 -1.00 12.96 -10.65
CA TRP A 43 -1.89 12.59 -11.74
C TRP A 43 -3.38 12.80 -11.40
N ALA A 44 -3.76 12.71 -10.12
CA ALA A 44 -5.17 12.84 -9.71
C ALA A 44 -5.72 14.26 -9.93
N ASN A 45 -4.83 15.26 -10.07
CA ASN A 45 -5.21 16.64 -10.33
C ASN A 45 -5.28 16.97 -11.84
N LEU A 46 -5.00 16.01 -12.73
CA LEU A 46 -5.10 16.24 -14.16
C LEU A 46 -6.56 16.45 -14.59
N PRO A 47 -6.87 17.39 -15.49
CA PRO A 47 -8.24 17.62 -15.95
C PRO A 47 -8.90 16.34 -16.47
N GLY A 48 -10.03 15.95 -15.88
CA GLY A 48 -10.80 14.76 -16.26
C GLY A 48 -10.36 13.46 -15.57
N ALA A 49 -9.28 13.46 -14.78
CA ALA A 49 -8.88 12.29 -14.00
C ALA A 49 -9.92 11.93 -12.91
N ASP A 50 -10.61 12.93 -12.38
CA ASP A 50 -11.71 12.82 -11.41
C ASP A 50 -12.99 12.19 -11.99
N GLN A 51 -13.10 12.13 -13.33
CA GLN A 51 -14.26 11.53 -14.00
C GLN A 51 -14.15 10.01 -14.14
N VAL A 52 -12.96 9.45 -13.90
CA VAL A 52 -12.70 8.02 -14.02
C VAL A 52 -12.53 7.41 -12.65
N ASP A 53 -13.50 6.60 -12.25
CA ASP A 53 -13.39 5.78 -11.05
C ASP A 53 -12.43 4.61 -11.33
N LEU A 54 -11.16 4.75 -10.91
CA LEU A 54 -10.14 3.70 -11.07
C LEU A 54 -10.57 2.36 -10.47
N SER A 55 -11.40 2.41 -9.43
CA SER A 55 -11.94 1.24 -8.77
C SER A 55 -12.91 0.46 -9.68
N ARG A 56 -13.26 0.97 -10.86
CA ARG A 56 -14.13 0.30 -11.84
C ARG A 56 -13.40 -0.27 -13.05
N PHE A 57 -12.07 -0.18 -13.10
CA PHE A 57 -11.33 -0.82 -14.17
C PHE A 57 -11.52 -2.33 -14.12
N SER A 58 -12.05 -2.87 -15.21
CA SER A 58 -12.26 -4.30 -15.34
C SER A 58 -10.92 -5.04 -15.44
N ALA A 59 -10.92 -6.30 -15.03
CA ALA A 59 -9.74 -7.16 -15.18
C ALA A 59 -9.29 -7.27 -16.65
N THR A 60 -10.23 -7.22 -17.60
CA THR A 60 -9.94 -7.20 -19.04
C THR A 60 -9.29 -5.90 -19.50
N ALA A 61 -9.71 -4.75 -18.97
CA ALA A 61 -9.09 -3.46 -19.28
C ALA A 61 -7.67 -3.38 -18.71
N GLN A 62 -7.45 -3.91 -17.50
CA GLN A 62 -6.11 -4.04 -16.91
C GLN A 62 -5.21 -4.92 -17.79
N PHE A 63 -5.70 -6.09 -18.21
CA PHE A 63 -4.96 -6.98 -19.10
C PHE A 63 -4.60 -6.31 -20.43
N ASP A 64 -5.56 -5.65 -21.08
CA ASP A 64 -5.35 -4.92 -22.34
C ASP A 64 -4.26 -3.85 -22.17
N PHE A 65 -4.36 -3.02 -21.13
CA PHE A 65 -3.37 -2.00 -20.84
C PHE A 65 -1.96 -2.59 -20.65
N TYR A 66 -1.82 -3.67 -19.88
CA TYR A 66 -0.52 -4.31 -19.69
C TYR A 66 0.03 -4.98 -20.95
N MET A 67 -0.84 -5.53 -21.81
CA MET A 67 -0.42 -6.06 -23.11
C MET A 67 0.10 -4.97 -24.04
N GLN A 68 -0.53 -3.78 -24.04
CA GLN A 68 -0.03 -2.64 -24.80
C GLN A 68 1.37 -2.21 -24.32
N VAL A 69 1.59 -2.18 -22.99
CA VAL A 69 2.91 -1.91 -22.41
C VAL A 69 3.93 -2.96 -22.85
N GLN A 70 3.57 -4.24 -22.76
CA GLN A 70 4.42 -5.36 -23.12
C GLN A 70 4.82 -5.36 -24.60
N GLN A 71 3.91 -4.98 -25.50
CA GLN A 71 4.17 -5.01 -26.94
C GLN A 71 5.00 -3.81 -27.41
N PHE A 72 4.75 -2.62 -26.85
CA PHE A 72 5.27 -1.38 -27.44
C PHE A 72 6.37 -0.71 -26.63
N TYR A 73 6.55 -1.04 -25.35
CA TYR A 73 7.44 -0.29 -24.46
C TYR A 73 8.53 -1.14 -23.79
N VAL A 74 8.38 -2.46 -23.74
CA VAL A 74 9.27 -3.33 -22.96
C VAL A 74 9.91 -4.39 -23.87
N GLY A 75 11.23 -4.53 -23.80
CA GLY A 75 11.98 -5.59 -24.51
C GLY A 75 12.08 -6.92 -23.75
N HIS A 76 11.53 -6.97 -22.54
CA HIS A 76 11.51 -8.10 -21.62
C HIS A 76 10.11 -8.22 -21.00
N ASN A 77 9.94 -9.10 -20.02
CA ASN A 77 8.65 -9.30 -19.36
C ASN A 77 8.25 -8.13 -18.43
N THR A 78 6.96 -7.79 -18.44
CA THR A 78 6.35 -6.81 -17.52
C THR A 78 5.80 -7.52 -16.28
N SER A 79 6.24 -7.13 -15.07
CA SER A 79 5.61 -7.60 -13.83
C SER A 79 4.38 -6.75 -13.54
N ALA A 80 3.22 -7.39 -13.53
CA ALA A 80 1.94 -6.74 -13.24
C ALA A 80 1.09 -7.61 -12.30
N THR A 81 0.15 -6.98 -11.61
CA THR A 81 -0.90 -7.68 -10.87
C THR A 81 -2.24 -7.26 -11.48
N ILE A 82 -3.02 -8.24 -11.95
CA ILE A 82 -4.39 -8.02 -12.42
C ILE A 82 -5.31 -8.36 -11.26
N GLU A 83 -6.03 -7.34 -10.81
CA GLU A 83 -7.05 -7.47 -9.77
C GLU A 83 -8.39 -7.81 -10.42
N LEU A 84 -9.07 -8.86 -9.91
CA LEU A 84 -10.32 -9.34 -10.51
C LEU A 84 -11.36 -9.74 -9.48
N ARG A 85 -12.62 -9.51 -9.85
CA ARG A 85 -13.80 -10.03 -9.14
C ARG A 85 -14.19 -11.41 -9.64
N GLU A 86 -15.06 -12.09 -8.90
CA GLU A 86 -15.53 -13.42 -9.26
C GLU A 86 -16.18 -13.45 -10.65
N GLU A 87 -17.02 -12.46 -10.96
CA GLU A 87 -17.70 -12.35 -12.25
C GLU A 87 -16.75 -12.08 -13.42
N GLU A 88 -15.54 -11.59 -13.15
CA GLU A 88 -14.54 -11.23 -14.16
C GLU A 88 -13.60 -12.39 -14.51
N ILE A 89 -13.61 -13.48 -13.75
CA ILE A 89 -12.75 -14.66 -13.98
C ILE A 89 -12.96 -15.21 -15.39
N ARG A 90 -14.22 -15.44 -15.79
CA ARG A 90 -14.53 -16.03 -17.11
C ARG A 90 -14.20 -15.08 -18.27
N PRO A 91 -14.61 -13.80 -18.26
CA PRO A 91 -14.20 -12.84 -19.27
C PRO A 91 -12.68 -12.74 -19.42
N LEU A 92 -11.94 -12.62 -18.31
CA LEU A 92 -10.49 -12.52 -18.35
C LEU A 92 -9.85 -13.78 -18.95
N ALA A 93 -10.28 -14.97 -18.51
CA ALA A 93 -9.77 -16.23 -19.04
C ALA A 93 -9.99 -16.38 -20.56
N GLN A 94 -11.15 -15.93 -21.05
CA GLN A 94 -11.44 -15.96 -22.49
C GLN A 94 -10.52 -15.03 -23.28
N VAL A 95 -10.30 -13.80 -22.80
CA VAL A 95 -9.40 -12.84 -23.45
C VAL A 95 -7.97 -13.36 -23.46
N ILE A 96 -7.44 -13.85 -22.32
CA ILE A 96 -6.10 -14.45 -22.24
C ILE A 96 -5.96 -15.59 -23.24
N HIS A 97 -6.93 -16.50 -23.29
CA HIS A 97 -6.90 -17.63 -24.21
C HIS A 97 -6.90 -17.19 -25.68
N GLN A 98 -7.74 -16.21 -26.03
CA GLN A 98 -7.81 -15.67 -27.40
C GLN A 98 -6.51 -14.96 -27.80
N THR A 99 -5.93 -14.15 -26.90
CA THR A 99 -4.66 -13.46 -27.15
C THR A 99 -3.52 -14.45 -27.39
N ILE A 100 -3.43 -15.52 -26.59
CA ILE A 100 -2.43 -16.58 -26.78
C ILE A 100 -2.67 -17.30 -28.11
N HIS A 101 -3.92 -17.67 -28.41
CA HIS A 101 -4.26 -18.37 -29.65
C HIS A 101 -3.98 -17.54 -30.91
N GLY A 102 -4.14 -16.22 -30.83
CA GLY A 102 -3.89 -15.29 -31.92
C GLY A 102 -2.45 -14.78 -32.02
N ASP A 103 -1.49 -15.40 -31.32
CA ASP A 103 -0.09 -14.96 -31.26
C ASP A 103 0.08 -13.49 -30.82
N GLY A 104 -0.81 -12.99 -29.95
CA GLY A 104 -0.82 -11.61 -29.46
C GLY A 104 0.29 -11.28 -28.44
N GLY A 105 1.23 -12.19 -28.21
CA GLY A 105 2.32 -12.05 -27.24
C GLY A 105 2.02 -12.68 -25.88
N TYR A 106 2.97 -12.53 -24.95
CA TYR A 106 2.87 -13.07 -23.59
C TYR A 106 3.31 -12.02 -22.55
N ILE A 107 2.68 -12.08 -21.37
CA ILE A 107 3.06 -11.35 -20.16
C ILE A 107 3.12 -12.32 -18.98
N SER A 108 3.88 -11.96 -17.95
CA SER A 108 3.83 -12.63 -16.65
C SER A 108 3.17 -11.69 -15.66
N ALA A 109 1.89 -11.93 -15.41
CA ALA A 109 1.11 -11.19 -14.42
C ALA A 109 0.68 -12.12 -13.28
N ALA A 110 0.66 -11.59 -12.06
CA ALA A 110 -0.04 -12.20 -10.95
C ALA A 110 -1.54 -11.90 -11.07
N LEU A 111 -2.39 -12.86 -10.69
CA LEU A 111 -3.84 -12.64 -10.59
C LEU A 111 -4.19 -12.56 -9.11
N LEU A 112 -4.83 -11.47 -8.69
CA LEU A 112 -5.18 -11.22 -7.29
C LEU A 112 -6.68 -10.99 -7.15
N ALA A 113 -7.33 -11.76 -6.28
CA ALA A 113 -8.74 -11.55 -5.97
C ALA A 113 -8.93 -10.15 -5.37
N ARG A 114 -9.84 -9.39 -5.95
CA ARG A 114 -10.19 -8.06 -5.49
C ARG A 114 -11.42 -8.11 -4.58
N PHE A 115 -11.29 -7.52 -3.40
CA PHE A 115 -12.37 -7.40 -2.44
C PHE A 115 -12.89 -5.95 -2.46
N ASP A 116 -14.17 -5.78 -2.80
CA ASP A 116 -14.84 -4.45 -2.76
C ASP A 116 -15.23 -4.00 -1.37
N ALA A 117 -15.35 -4.97 -0.48
CA ALA A 117 -15.52 -4.61 0.90
C ALA A 117 -14.25 -3.86 1.31
N ASN A 118 -14.39 -2.56 1.59
CA ASN A 118 -13.56 -1.84 2.57
C ASN A 118 -13.75 -2.54 3.94
N ALA A 119 -13.44 -3.83 4.00
CA ALA A 119 -13.66 -4.69 5.13
C ALA A 119 -12.65 -4.31 6.19
N THR A 120 -13.03 -3.32 6.99
CA THR A 120 -13.05 -3.44 8.45
C THR A 120 -11.72 -3.77 9.12
N PHE A 121 -10.59 -3.39 8.53
CA PHE A 121 -9.31 -3.40 9.26
C PHE A 121 -9.03 -1.97 9.75
N PRO A 122 -8.92 -1.76 11.07
CA PRO A 122 -8.54 -0.45 11.58
C PRO A 122 -7.11 -0.12 11.17
N ARG A 123 -6.84 1.15 10.86
CA ARG A 123 -5.49 1.68 10.58
C ARG A 123 -4.80 0.98 9.40
N LEU A 124 -5.52 0.86 8.28
CA LEU A 124 -4.96 0.36 7.03
C LEU A 124 -3.72 1.18 6.61
N PRO A 125 -2.71 0.54 5.99
CA PRO A 125 -1.56 1.27 5.45
C PRO A 125 -1.94 2.34 4.41
N PHE A 126 -3.06 2.13 3.71
CA PHE A 126 -3.64 3.09 2.78
C PHE A 126 -5.13 3.25 3.06
N GLU A 127 -5.54 4.49 3.32
CA GLU A 127 -6.94 4.86 3.50
C GLU A 127 -7.32 5.91 2.46
N PRO A 128 -8.30 5.63 1.57
CA PRO A 128 -8.76 6.61 0.62
C PRO A 128 -9.54 7.71 1.35
N ILE A 129 -9.09 8.96 1.20
CA ILE A 129 -9.71 10.14 1.80
C ILE A 129 -10.17 11.12 0.73
N SER A 130 -11.15 11.97 1.05
CA SER A 130 -11.58 13.03 0.13
C SER A 130 -10.53 14.13 0.05
N LYS A 131 -10.64 14.96 -0.99
CA LYS A 131 -9.77 16.12 -1.16
C LYS A 131 -9.88 17.08 0.04
N GLU A 132 -11.08 17.29 0.56
CA GLU A 132 -11.33 18.19 1.69
C GLU A 132 -10.64 17.67 2.96
N VAL A 133 -10.69 16.35 3.19
CA VAL A 133 -10.00 15.73 4.31
C VAL A 133 -8.48 15.83 4.13
N TYR A 134 -7.96 15.60 2.92
CA TYR A 134 -6.54 15.80 2.62
C TYR A 134 -6.11 17.24 2.91
N ASP A 135 -6.85 18.24 2.43
CA ASP A 135 -6.51 19.66 2.61
C ASP A 135 -6.49 20.03 4.11
N GLN A 136 -7.45 19.52 4.88
CA GLN A 136 -7.50 19.70 6.35
C GLN A 136 -6.30 19.06 7.04
N LEU A 137 -6.01 17.79 6.75
CA LEU A 137 -4.90 17.05 7.36
C LEU A 137 -3.55 17.67 7.00
N HIS A 138 -3.38 18.06 5.74
CA HIS A 138 -2.17 18.72 5.25
C HIS A 138 -1.94 20.07 5.94
N ALA A 139 -2.99 20.90 6.06
CA ALA A 139 -2.90 22.17 6.79
C ALA A 139 -2.57 21.94 8.29
N ALA A 140 -3.10 20.89 8.89
CA ALA A 140 -2.80 20.53 10.27
C ALA A 140 -1.35 20.07 10.44
N VAL A 141 -0.78 19.33 9.48
CA VAL A 141 0.66 18.99 9.45
C VAL A 141 1.51 20.27 9.44
N LEU A 142 1.18 21.22 8.55
CA LEU A 142 1.90 22.50 8.49
C LEU A 142 1.80 23.30 9.79
N THR A 143 0.64 23.25 10.46
CA THR A 143 0.43 23.95 11.74
C THR A 143 1.26 23.36 12.88
N ARG A 144 1.44 22.03 12.90
CA ARG A 144 2.23 21.33 13.94
C ARG A 144 3.73 21.32 13.65
N ARG A 145 4.12 21.60 12.41
CA ARG A 145 5.50 21.48 11.93
C ARG A 145 6.44 22.40 12.73
N ARG A 146 7.51 21.82 13.24
CA ARG A 146 8.61 22.51 13.93
C ARG A 146 9.87 22.59 13.07
N GLU A 147 10.03 21.64 12.16
CA GLU A 147 11.14 21.55 11.22
C GLU A 147 10.62 21.33 9.79
N GLU A 148 11.10 22.12 8.84
CA GLU A 148 10.67 22.07 7.44
C GLU A 148 11.43 21.06 6.60
N ASP A 149 12.66 20.74 6.98
CA ASP A 149 13.45 19.71 6.32
C ASP A 149 13.30 18.39 7.08
N PHE A 150 12.58 17.44 6.47
CA PHE A 150 12.39 16.11 7.05
C PHE A 150 13.72 15.42 7.33
N PHE A 151 14.71 15.60 6.46
CA PHE A 151 16.03 15.00 6.64
C PHE A 151 16.75 15.65 7.82
N ALA A 152 16.69 16.98 7.97
CA ALA A 152 17.23 17.65 9.15
C ALA A 152 16.53 17.20 10.45
N ALA A 153 15.21 16.99 10.42
CA ALA A 153 14.47 16.43 11.56
C ALA A 153 14.94 15.01 11.88
N LEU A 154 15.14 14.16 10.87
CA LEU A 154 15.60 12.78 11.01
C LEU A 154 17.02 12.73 11.58
N GLN A 155 17.94 13.55 11.06
CA GLN A 155 19.34 13.58 11.49
C GLN A 155 19.54 13.89 12.98
N ARG A 156 18.60 14.60 13.62
CA ARG A 156 18.66 14.85 15.08
C ARG A 156 18.48 13.58 15.90
N HIS A 157 17.75 12.62 15.36
CA HIS A 157 17.40 11.35 16.01
C HIS A 157 18.20 10.17 15.41
N ASP A 158 18.88 10.37 14.27
CA ASP A 158 19.80 9.41 13.69
C ASP A 158 21.10 9.37 14.50
N HIS A 159 21.18 8.39 15.41
CA HIS A 159 22.37 8.11 16.21
C HIS A 159 23.33 7.13 15.52
N GLY A 160 23.20 6.92 14.21
CA GLY A 160 23.95 5.93 13.43
C GLY A 160 23.32 4.54 13.49
N LEU A 161 24.06 3.53 12.99
CA LEU A 161 23.64 2.11 13.02
C LEU A 161 23.45 1.62 14.46
N GLN A 162 22.23 1.72 14.96
CA GLN A 162 21.79 0.95 16.12
C GLN A 162 21.41 -0.45 15.64
N THR A 163 21.97 -1.47 16.28
CA THR A 163 21.71 -2.87 15.94
C THR A 163 20.36 -3.28 16.51
N GLU A 164 19.28 -2.65 16.05
CA GLU A 164 17.92 -3.08 16.36
C GLU A 164 17.41 -3.92 15.19
N ALA A 165 17.55 -5.24 15.33
CA ALA A 165 16.89 -6.18 14.45
C ALA A 165 15.40 -6.22 14.85
N GLY A 166 14.59 -5.39 14.20
CA GLY A 166 13.14 -5.61 14.17
C GLY A 166 12.85 -6.94 13.47
N PRO A 167 11.79 -7.68 13.87
CA PRO A 167 11.46 -8.95 13.21
C PRO A 167 11.16 -8.66 11.74
N MET A 168 12.00 -9.18 10.84
CA MET A 168 11.70 -9.13 9.43
C MET A 168 10.52 -10.06 9.15
N ALA A 169 9.70 -9.75 8.14
CA ALA A 169 8.59 -10.63 7.73
C ALA A 169 9.02 -12.07 7.41
N CYS A 170 10.32 -12.29 7.17
CA CYS A 170 10.95 -13.58 6.93
C CYS A 170 11.55 -14.27 8.18
N ASP A 171 11.53 -13.62 9.36
CA ASP A 171 12.05 -14.17 10.62
C ASP A 171 11.07 -15.13 11.31
N SER A 172 9.94 -15.47 10.67
CA SER A 172 9.09 -16.53 11.21
C SER A 172 9.89 -17.84 11.23
N ASP A 173 9.84 -18.55 12.36
CA ASP A 173 10.47 -19.87 12.58
C ASP A 173 10.16 -20.93 11.51
N LYS A 174 9.23 -20.64 10.58
CA LYS A 174 8.91 -21.47 9.42
C LYS A 174 10.01 -21.53 8.35
N CYS A 175 11.00 -20.64 8.41
CA CYS A 175 12.14 -20.63 7.49
C CYS A 175 13.39 -21.32 8.05
N LEU A 176 13.38 -21.78 9.31
CA LEU A 176 14.49 -22.50 9.91
C LEU A 176 14.41 -23.98 9.51
N MET A 177 15.44 -24.48 8.82
CA MET A 177 15.57 -25.92 8.57
C MET A 177 15.75 -26.65 9.91
N PRO A 178 15.06 -27.78 10.12
CA PRO A 178 15.24 -28.56 11.34
C PRO A 178 16.68 -29.05 11.44
N GLU A 179 17.30 -28.83 12.59
CA GLU A 179 18.64 -29.34 12.88
C GLU A 179 18.62 -30.87 12.79
N LYS A 180 19.60 -31.42 12.07
CA LYS A 180 19.75 -32.87 11.95
C LYS A 180 20.05 -33.44 13.35
N PRO A 181 19.32 -34.47 13.81
CA PRO A 181 19.68 -35.15 15.03
C PRO A 181 21.06 -35.80 14.88
N SER A 182 21.92 -35.52 15.86
CA SER A 182 23.26 -36.11 16.05
C SER A 182 23.22 -37.62 16.23
#